data_AF-A0A1H4PVI6-F1
#
_entry.id   AF-A0A1H4PVI6-F1
#
_cell.length_a   1.000
_cell.length_b   1.000
_cell.length_c   1.000
_cell.angle_alpha   90.00
_cell.angle_beta   90.00
_cell.angle_gamma   90.00
#
_symmetry.space_group_name_H-M   'P 1'
#
loop_
_entity.id
_entity.type
_entity.pdbx_description
1 polymer ?
#
loop_
_entity_poly.entity_id
_entity_poly.type
_entity_poly.pdbx_seq_one_letter_code
_entity_poly.pdbx_strand_id
1 'polypeptide(L)'
;MRAVSAVLFDRDGTLVVDVPYNGDPERVRTLPGAAEAVAFVRAAGLPTGVVSNQSGIGRGLLTAEDVARVNRRADELLGGLDTWLYCPHAPDTGCPCRKPRPGLILAAAERLGVPPAECLVVGDIAADLLAARAAGARGVLVPNAATAPDEVRRFARHSAPDALTAVRDALDARPGKWPR
;
A
#
# COMPACT_ATOMS: atom_id res chain seq x y z
N MET A 1 -12.35 20.34 7.14
CA MET A 1 -11.03 19.88 6.68
C MET A 1 -11.18 18.48 6.13
N ARG A 2 -10.70 18.21 4.91
CA ARG A 2 -10.69 16.85 4.36
C ARG A 2 -9.83 15.98 5.28
N ALA A 3 -10.31 14.78 5.56
CA ALA A 3 -9.66 13.94 6.56
C ALA A 3 -8.42 13.23 5.97
N VAL A 4 -8.40 12.99 4.66
CA VAL A 4 -7.30 12.33 3.93
C VAL A 4 -6.63 13.36 3.01
N SER A 5 -5.31 13.44 3.11
CA SER A 5 -4.47 14.34 2.31
C SER A 5 -3.43 13.61 1.47
N ALA A 6 -3.25 12.30 1.65
CA ALA A 6 -2.44 11.43 0.77
C ALA A 6 -2.93 9.98 0.86
N VAL A 7 -2.71 9.20 -0.21
CA VAL A 7 -3.04 7.76 -0.23
C VAL A 7 -1.79 6.94 -0.55
N LEU A 8 -1.47 6.01 0.35
CA LEU A 8 -0.40 5.05 0.23
C LEU A 8 -1.00 3.67 -0.03
N PHE A 9 -0.44 2.93 -0.97
CA PHE A 9 -0.90 1.60 -1.33
C PHE A 9 0.20 0.58 -1.02
N ASP A 10 -0.17 -0.60 -0.56
CA ASP A 10 0.67 -1.77 -0.80
C ASP A 10 0.72 -2.11 -2.30
N ARG A 11 1.74 -2.86 -2.71
CA ARG A 11 1.95 -3.25 -4.10
C ARG A 11 1.29 -4.60 -4.41
N ASP A 12 1.77 -5.66 -3.77
CA ASP A 12 1.54 -7.05 -4.17
C ASP A 12 0.28 -7.58 -3.51
N GLY A 13 -0.73 -7.97 -4.29
CA GLY A 13 -2.04 -8.35 -3.75
C GLY A 13 -3.00 -7.18 -3.55
N THR A 14 -2.51 -5.94 -3.72
CA THR A 14 -3.29 -4.70 -3.59
C THR A 14 -3.42 -3.92 -4.91
N LEU A 15 -2.29 -3.54 -5.54
CA LEU A 15 -2.30 -2.84 -6.84
C LEU A 15 -1.97 -3.78 -8.01
N VAL A 16 -1.08 -4.73 -7.79
CA VAL A 16 -0.69 -5.74 -8.78
C VAL A 16 -0.92 -7.13 -8.21
N VAL A 17 -1.05 -8.13 -9.10
CA VAL A 17 -1.16 -9.54 -8.70
C VAL A 17 0.08 -9.95 -7.90
N ASP A 18 -0.13 -10.53 -6.72
CA ASP A 18 0.98 -11.09 -5.92
C ASP A 18 1.57 -12.30 -6.65
N VAL A 19 2.84 -12.18 -7.02
CA VAL A 19 3.63 -13.22 -7.65
C VAL A 19 4.85 -13.44 -6.76
N PRO A 20 4.98 -14.61 -6.11
CA PRO A 20 6.05 -14.86 -5.16
C PRO A 20 7.43 -14.59 -5.74
N TYR A 21 8.16 -13.67 -5.10
CA TYR A 21 9.51 -13.25 -5.49
C TYR A 21 9.62 -12.87 -6.97
N ASN A 22 8.68 -12.06 -7.46
CA ASN A 22 8.72 -11.61 -8.83
C ASN A 22 9.88 -10.63 -9.09
N GLY A 23 10.85 -11.06 -9.90
CA GLY A 23 11.88 -10.20 -10.48
C GLY A 23 11.61 -9.85 -11.95
N ASP A 24 10.53 -10.35 -12.54
CA ASP A 24 10.27 -10.23 -13.98
C ASP A 24 9.17 -9.20 -14.26
N PRO A 25 9.49 -8.07 -14.93
CA PRO A 25 8.51 -7.08 -15.37
C PRO A 25 7.39 -7.66 -16.23
N GLU A 26 7.66 -8.68 -17.03
CA GLU A 26 6.66 -9.25 -17.95
C GLU A 26 5.54 -9.99 -17.22
N ARG A 27 5.74 -10.32 -15.93
CA ARG A 27 4.74 -10.95 -15.06
C ARG A 27 3.88 -9.94 -14.30
N VAL A 28 4.17 -8.65 -14.39
CA VAL A 28 3.40 -7.60 -13.70
C VAL A 28 2.04 -7.43 -14.37
N ARG A 29 0.98 -7.60 -13.57
CA ARG A 29 -0.42 -7.38 -13.98
C ARG A 29 -1.11 -6.60 -12.88
N THR A 30 -1.84 -5.54 -13.22
CA THR A 30 -2.66 -4.79 -12.26
C THR A 30 -3.84 -5.63 -11.81
N LEU A 31 -4.26 -5.46 -10.56
CA LEU A 31 -5.54 -6.00 -10.10
C LEU A 31 -6.70 -5.17 -10.71
N PRO A 32 -7.89 -5.77 -10.87
CA PRO A 32 -9.07 -5.03 -11.31
C PRO A 32 -9.33 -3.81 -10.42
N GLY A 33 -9.64 -2.64 -10.99
CA GLY A 33 -9.88 -1.44 -10.21
C GLY A 33 -8.62 -0.66 -9.78
N ALA A 34 -7.42 -1.26 -9.84
CA ALA A 34 -6.22 -0.68 -9.24
C ALA A 34 -5.77 0.62 -9.93
N ALA A 35 -5.67 0.61 -11.26
CA ALA A 35 -5.34 1.80 -12.04
C ALA A 35 -6.42 2.88 -11.91
N GLU A 36 -7.70 2.49 -11.88
CA GLU A 36 -8.80 3.44 -11.66
C GLU A 36 -8.76 4.05 -10.25
N ALA A 37 -8.37 3.30 -9.22
CA ALA A 37 -8.20 3.80 -7.87
C ALA A 37 -7.09 4.86 -7.79
N VAL A 38 -5.93 4.59 -8.40
CA VAL A 38 -4.82 5.56 -8.48
C VAL A 38 -5.25 6.80 -9.25
N ALA A 39 -5.89 6.63 -10.42
CA ALA A 39 -6.39 7.74 -11.23
C ALA A 39 -7.43 8.58 -10.46
N PHE A 40 -8.32 7.96 -9.69
CA PHE A 40 -9.32 8.64 -8.88
C PHE A 40 -8.69 9.54 -7.81
N VAL A 41 -7.69 9.04 -7.08
CA VAL A 41 -6.97 9.83 -6.07
C VAL A 41 -6.22 10.99 -6.71
N ARG A 42 -5.54 10.75 -7.83
CA ARG A 42 -4.83 11.79 -8.60
C ARG A 42 -5.79 12.87 -9.12
N ALA A 43 -6.95 12.47 -9.64
CA ALA A 43 -7.99 13.40 -10.09
C ALA A 43 -8.55 14.27 -8.96
N ALA A 44 -8.50 13.78 -7.71
CA ALA A 44 -8.84 14.55 -6.52
C ALA A 44 -7.73 15.53 -6.07
N GLY A 45 -6.58 15.55 -6.75
CA GLY A 45 -5.43 16.40 -6.45
C GLY A 45 -4.63 15.94 -5.23
N LEU A 46 -4.75 14.67 -4.83
CA LEU A 46 -4.05 14.13 -3.67
C LEU A 46 -2.79 13.36 -4.09
N PRO A 47 -1.67 13.51 -3.35
CA PRO A 47 -0.48 12.71 -3.56
C PRO A 47 -0.73 11.21 -3.35
N THR A 48 -0.08 10.39 -4.17
CA THR A 48 -0.13 8.92 -4.10
C THR A 48 1.25 8.30 -3.92
N GLY A 49 1.32 7.17 -3.23
CA GLY A 49 2.58 6.43 -3.10
C GLY A 49 2.42 4.93 -2.89
N VAL A 50 3.50 4.20 -3.11
CA VAL A 50 3.61 2.76 -2.82
C VAL A 50 4.53 2.53 -1.64
N VAL A 51 4.10 1.68 -0.70
CA VAL A 51 4.91 1.17 0.41
C VAL A 51 4.85 -0.36 0.44
N SER A 52 5.96 -1.04 0.11
CA SER A 52 5.95 -2.51 -0.06
C SER A 52 7.08 -3.23 0.69
N ASN A 53 6.83 -4.47 1.15
CA ASN A 53 7.84 -5.34 1.73
C ASN A 53 8.45 -6.25 0.65
N GLN A 54 9.70 -6.02 0.25
CA GLN A 54 10.41 -6.78 -0.80
C GLN A 54 11.50 -7.69 -0.21
N SER A 55 11.07 -8.68 0.60
CA SER A 55 12.00 -9.54 1.35
C SER A 55 12.87 -10.47 0.50
N GLY A 56 12.55 -10.62 -0.79
CA GLY A 56 13.37 -11.39 -1.74
C GLY A 56 14.82 -10.90 -1.79
N ILE A 57 15.05 -9.59 -1.61
CA ILE A 57 16.39 -9.01 -1.59
C ILE A 57 17.20 -9.52 -0.39
N GLY A 58 16.69 -9.32 0.82
CA GLY A 58 17.36 -9.76 2.05
C GLY A 58 17.48 -11.27 2.18
N ARG A 59 16.70 -12.04 1.41
CA ARG A 59 16.79 -13.50 1.30
C ARG A 59 17.77 -13.96 0.19
N GLY A 60 18.34 -13.06 -0.60
CA GLY A 60 19.21 -13.40 -1.73
C GLY A 60 18.48 -14.00 -2.95
N LEU A 61 17.16 -13.87 -3.01
CA LEU A 61 16.30 -14.39 -4.10
C LEU A 61 16.09 -13.38 -5.22
N LEU A 62 16.26 -12.08 -4.92
CA LEU A 62 16.10 -10.98 -5.86
C LEU A 62 17.23 -9.98 -5.68
N THR A 63 17.60 -9.28 -6.74
CA THR A 63 18.45 -8.09 -6.64
C THR A 63 17.60 -6.83 -6.45
N ALA A 64 18.22 -5.74 -6.00
CA ALA A 64 17.58 -4.43 -5.98
C ALA A 64 17.18 -3.96 -7.39
N GLU A 65 17.94 -4.37 -8.41
CA GLU A 65 17.63 -4.07 -9.81
C GLU A 65 16.36 -4.80 -10.26
N ASP A 66 16.19 -6.09 -9.94
CA ASP A 66 14.98 -6.85 -10.26
C ASP A 66 13.71 -6.17 -9.72
N VAL A 67 13.73 -5.81 -8.44
CA VAL A 67 12.62 -5.09 -7.79
C VAL A 67 12.40 -3.72 -8.45
N ALA A 68 13.47 -3.01 -8.83
CA ALA A 68 13.35 -1.72 -9.51
C ALA A 68 12.71 -1.86 -10.90
N ARG A 69 13.03 -2.90 -11.67
CA ARG A 69 12.38 -3.14 -12.98
C ARG A 69 10.89 -3.45 -12.82
N VAL A 70 10.54 -4.29 -11.85
CA VAL A 70 9.15 -4.64 -11.53
C VAL A 70 8.36 -3.41 -11.09
N ASN A 71 8.93 -2.57 -10.21
CA ASN A 71 8.29 -1.33 -9.77
C ASN A 71 8.08 -0.35 -10.92
N ARG A 72 9.06 -0.16 -11.82
CA ARG A 72 8.89 0.69 -13.01
C ARG A 72 7.73 0.21 -13.88
N ARG A 73 7.66 -1.09 -14.13
CA ARG A 73 6.58 -1.66 -14.93
C ARG A 73 5.21 -1.49 -14.26
N ALA A 74 5.13 -1.65 -12.95
CA ALA A 74 3.90 -1.40 -12.21
C ALA A 74 3.50 0.09 -12.28
N ASP A 75 4.44 1.01 -12.10
CA ASP A 75 4.22 2.46 -12.18
C ASP A 75 3.67 2.90 -13.54
N GLU A 76 4.25 2.38 -14.63
CA GLU A 76 3.75 2.59 -16.01
C GLU A 76 2.29 2.16 -16.17
N LEU A 77 1.94 0.97 -15.66
CA LEU A 77 0.59 0.41 -15.77
C LEU A 77 -0.44 1.15 -14.90
N LEU A 78 0.00 1.78 -13.81
CA LEU A 78 -0.84 2.52 -12.88
C LEU A 78 -1.00 4.00 -13.22
N GLY A 79 -0.27 4.49 -14.24
CA GLY A 79 -0.31 5.89 -14.66
C GLY A 79 0.54 6.84 -13.82
N GLY A 80 1.53 6.31 -13.08
CA GLY A 80 2.48 7.08 -12.28
C GLY A 80 2.01 7.42 -10.87
N LEU A 81 2.83 7.11 -9.87
CA LEU A 81 2.66 7.54 -8.48
C LEU A 81 3.79 8.48 -8.05
N ASP A 82 3.52 9.35 -7.07
CA ASP A 82 4.47 10.39 -6.65
C ASP A 82 5.64 9.82 -5.84
N THR A 83 5.47 8.67 -5.20
CA THR A 83 6.59 8.01 -4.49
C THR A 83 6.49 6.49 -4.46
N TRP A 84 7.64 5.83 -4.53
CA TRP A 84 7.78 4.38 -4.37
C TRP A 84 8.82 4.08 -3.29
N LEU A 85 8.40 3.38 -2.26
CA LEU A 85 9.25 2.94 -1.16
C LEU A 85 9.08 1.44 -0.92
N TYR A 86 10.20 0.76 -0.66
CA TYR A 86 10.16 -0.63 -0.28
C TYR A 86 11.18 -0.97 0.80
N CYS A 87 10.86 -1.97 1.63
CA CYS A 87 11.79 -2.57 2.57
C CYS A 87 12.47 -3.79 1.92
N PRO A 88 13.80 -3.80 1.71
CA PRO A 88 14.50 -4.94 1.12
C PRO A 88 14.77 -6.07 2.12
N HIS A 89 14.65 -5.83 3.42
CA HIS A 89 15.15 -6.74 4.44
C HIS A 89 14.31 -8.02 4.57
N ALA A 90 15.00 -9.12 4.91
CA ALA A 90 14.37 -10.36 5.33
C ALA A 90 13.57 -10.18 6.64
N PRO A 91 12.64 -11.10 6.95
CA PRO A 91 12.04 -11.18 8.28
C PRO A 91 13.11 -11.25 9.39
N ASP A 92 12.74 -10.85 10.59
CA ASP A 92 13.55 -10.96 11.82
C ASP A 92 14.84 -10.12 11.89
N THR A 93 15.17 -9.37 10.84
CA THR A 93 16.31 -8.42 10.80
C THR A 93 16.16 -7.21 11.74
N GLY A 94 15.01 -7.03 12.38
CA GLY A 94 14.80 -5.90 13.31
C GLY A 94 14.72 -4.50 12.67
N CYS A 95 14.81 -4.37 11.34
CA CYS A 95 14.82 -3.07 10.67
C CYS A 95 13.53 -2.25 10.91
N PRO A 96 13.60 -0.91 11.01
CA PRO A 96 12.43 -0.08 11.33
C PRO A 96 11.42 0.07 10.18
N CYS A 97 11.80 -0.28 8.96
CA CYS A 97 10.98 -0.04 7.76
C CYS A 97 9.99 -1.18 7.43
N ARG A 98 10.33 -2.44 7.71
CA ARG A 98 9.48 -3.59 7.34
C ARG A 98 8.12 -3.52 8.03
N LYS A 99 7.02 -3.47 7.25
CA LYS A 99 5.66 -3.59 7.79
C LYS A 99 5.54 -4.91 8.57
N PRO A 100 5.02 -4.92 9.81
CA PRO A 100 4.09 -3.95 10.41
C PRO A 100 4.73 -2.74 11.12
N ARG A 101 6.04 -2.51 11.01
CA ARG A 101 6.63 -1.27 11.53
C ARG A 101 6.28 -0.08 10.63
N PRO A 102 6.21 1.15 11.19
CA PRO A 102 5.68 2.30 10.46
C PRO A 102 6.67 2.96 9.52
N GLY A 103 7.95 2.55 9.50
CA GLY A 103 9.02 3.31 8.87
C GLY A 103 8.81 3.65 7.39
N LEU A 104 8.25 2.72 6.59
CA LEU A 104 7.94 3.03 5.18
C LEU A 104 6.85 4.09 5.03
N ILE A 105 5.81 4.04 5.87
CA ILE A 105 4.69 4.98 5.82
C ILE A 105 5.14 6.37 6.26
N LEU A 106 5.93 6.45 7.35
CA LEU A 106 6.50 7.71 7.82
C LEU A 106 7.39 8.37 6.76
N ALA A 107 8.26 7.58 6.12
CA ALA A 107 9.12 8.08 5.06
C ALA A 107 8.33 8.49 3.80
N ALA A 108 7.26 7.77 3.45
CA ALA A 108 6.39 8.16 2.33
C ALA A 108 5.66 9.48 2.63
N ALA A 109 5.09 9.60 3.83
CA ALA A 109 4.39 10.80 4.27
C ALA A 109 5.32 12.03 4.27
N GLU A 110 6.54 11.89 4.75
CA GLU A 110 7.57 12.93 4.70
C GLU A 110 7.89 13.35 3.27
N ARG A 111 8.13 12.40 2.35
CA ARG A 111 8.40 12.70 0.93
C ARG A 111 7.24 13.41 0.23
N LEU A 112 6.00 13.09 0.62
CA LEU A 112 4.80 13.72 0.08
C LEU A 112 4.48 15.06 0.75
N GLY A 113 5.20 15.43 1.82
CA GLY A 113 4.93 16.64 2.58
C GLY A 113 3.61 16.61 3.35
N VAL A 114 3.11 15.43 3.72
CA VAL A 114 1.81 15.23 4.37
C VAL A 114 2.00 14.63 5.77
N PRO A 115 1.28 15.10 6.80
CA PRO A 115 1.32 14.45 8.12
C PRO A 115 0.86 12.99 8.03
N PRO A 116 1.54 12.03 8.69
CA PRO A 116 1.10 10.62 8.69
C PRO A 116 -0.36 10.43 9.12
N ALA A 117 -0.84 11.29 10.03
CA ALA A 117 -2.22 11.32 10.51
C ALA A 117 -3.27 11.65 9.43
N GLU A 118 -2.85 12.16 8.29
CA GLU A 118 -3.69 12.48 7.13
C GLU A 118 -3.48 11.51 5.97
N CYS A 119 -2.61 10.51 6.13
CA CYS A 119 -2.45 9.43 5.18
C CYS A 119 -3.54 8.36 5.34
N LEU A 120 -4.04 7.87 4.22
CA LEU A 120 -4.75 6.60 4.10
C LEU A 120 -3.77 5.54 3.58
N VAL A 121 -3.75 4.36 4.18
CA VAL A 121 -3.01 3.20 3.71
C VAL A 121 -3.99 2.13 3.28
N VAL A 122 -3.89 1.68 2.04
CA VAL A 122 -4.70 0.61 1.47
C VAL A 122 -3.79 -0.61 1.25
N GLY A 123 -4.16 -1.77 1.80
CA GLY A 123 -3.37 -2.98 1.70
C GLY A 123 -4.21 -4.24 1.91
N ASP A 124 -3.72 -5.41 1.54
CA ASP A 124 -4.46 -6.67 1.54
C ASP A 124 -4.13 -7.59 2.72
N ILE A 125 -3.15 -7.23 3.55
CA ILE A 125 -2.75 -8.01 4.72
C ILE A 125 -2.74 -7.20 6.02
N ALA A 126 -2.84 -7.88 7.16
CA ALA A 126 -2.82 -7.24 8.48
C ALA A 126 -1.59 -6.37 8.71
N ALA A 127 -0.44 -6.74 8.15
CA ALA A 127 0.80 -5.99 8.32
C ALA A 127 0.67 -4.54 7.84
N ASP A 128 -0.14 -4.28 6.81
CA ASP A 128 -0.37 -2.94 6.27
C ASP A 128 -1.14 -2.07 7.26
N LEU A 129 -2.24 -2.61 7.80
CA LEU A 129 -3.10 -1.90 8.74
C LEU A 129 -2.40 -1.68 10.08
N LEU A 130 -1.60 -2.65 10.52
CA LEU A 130 -0.78 -2.51 11.72
C LEU A 130 0.31 -1.44 11.54
N ALA A 131 0.95 -1.37 10.37
CA ALA A 131 1.90 -0.32 10.05
C ALA A 131 1.24 1.06 9.98
N ALA A 132 0.05 1.14 9.37
CA ALA A 132 -0.74 2.37 9.30
C ALA A 132 -1.08 2.88 10.71
N ARG A 133 -1.62 2.01 11.56
CA ARG A 133 -1.94 2.33 12.96
C ARG A 133 -0.69 2.77 13.74
N ALA A 134 0.43 2.06 13.57
CA ALA A 134 1.69 2.42 14.24
C ALA A 134 2.25 3.78 13.76
N ALA A 135 1.94 4.19 12.53
CA ALA A 135 2.29 5.50 11.99
C ALA A 135 1.30 6.61 12.38
N GLY A 136 0.17 6.28 13.01
CA GLY A 136 -0.94 7.20 13.26
C GLY A 136 -1.82 7.48 12.03
N ALA A 137 -1.57 6.78 10.93
CA ALA A 137 -2.34 6.82 9.68
C ALA A 137 -3.62 5.99 9.79
N ARG A 138 -4.52 6.18 8.82
CA ARG A 138 -5.70 5.29 8.65
C ARG A 138 -5.34 4.12 7.77
N GLY A 139 -5.75 2.91 8.15
CA GLY A 139 -5.59 1.70 7.34
C GLY A 139 -6.94 1.17 6.86
N VAL A 140 -7.01 0.74 5.60
CA VAL A 140 -8.14 0.00 5.04
C VAL A 140 -7.63 -1.29 4.40
N LEU A 141 -8.21 -2.41 4.82
CA LEU A 141 -7.95 -3.73 4.28
C LEU A 141 -8.75 -3.91 2.98
N VAL A 142 -8.10 -4.40 1.94
CA VAL A 142 -8.74 -4.86 0.70
C VAL A 142 -8.50 -6.36 0.56
N PRO A 143 -9.35 -7.21 1.16
CA PRO A 143 -9.10 -8.65 1.19
C PRO A 143 -9.08 -9.27 -0.21
N ASN A 144 -8.16 -10.19 -0.43
CA ASN A 144 -8.12 -11.06 -1.59
C ASN A 144 -8.13 -12.53 -1.16
N ALA A 145 -7.92 -13.46 -2.11
CA ALA A 145 -7.93 -14.89 -1.83
C ALA A 145 -6.77 -15.36 -0.92
N ALA A 146 -5.69 -14.59 -0.81
CA ALA A 146 -4.54 -14.87 0.04
C ALA A 146 -4.65 -14.22 1.44
N THR A 147 -5.53 -13.24 1.63
CA THR A 147 -5.78 -12.62 2.93
C THR A 147 -6.32 -13.65 3.93
N ALA A 148 -5.67 -13.78 5.09
CA ALA A 148 -6.06 -14.79 6.07
C ALA A 148 -7.46 -14.49 6.66
N PRO A 149 -8.35 -15.50 6.81
CA PRO A 149 -9.71 -15.28 7.31
C PRO A 149 -9.80 -14.60 8.68
N ASP A 150 -8.83 -14.85 9.56
CA ASP A 150 -8.74 -14.18 10.86
C ASP A 150 -8.43 -12.68 10.73
N GLU A 151 -7.64 -12.28 9.73
CA GLU A 151 -7.36 -10.88 9.45
C GLU A 151 -8.60 -10.17 8.92
N VAL A 152 -9.34 -10.82 8.01
CA VAL A 152 -10.63 -10.31 7.51
C VAL A 152 -11.60 -10.09 8.66
N ARG A 153 -11.74 -11.06 9.57
CA ARG A 153 -12.59 -10.91 10.77
C ARG A 153 -12.10 -9.77 11.68
N ARG A 154 -10.79 -9.69 11.92
CA ARG A 154 -10.18 -8.67 12.80
C ARG A 154 -10.40 -7.25 12.29
N PHE A 155 -10.34 -7.05 10.98
CA PHE A 155 -10.43 -5.74 10.33
C PHE A 155 -11.73 -5.52 9.56
N ALA A 156 -12.80 -6.27 9.84
CA ALA A 156 -14.07 -6.18 9.13
C ALA A 156 -14.71 -4.77 9.16
N ARG A 157 -14.38 -3.94 10.16
CA ARG A 157 -14.83 -2.54 10.26
C ARG A 157 -13.92 -1.54 9.54
N HIS A 158 -12.79 -2.02 9.02
CA HIS A 158 -11.73 -1.28 8.36
C HIS A 158 -11.39 -1.95 7.03
N SER A 159 -12.39 -2.46 6.31
CA SER A 159 -12.20 -3.17 5.05
C SER A 159 -13.14 -2.68 3.95
N ALA A 160 -12.67 -2.73 2.71
CA ALA A 160 -13.44 -2.49 1.50
C ALA A 160 -13.23 -3.67 0.53
N PRO A 161 -14.15 -3.90 -0.43
CA PRO A 161 -14.03 -5.03 -1.37
C PRO A 161 -12.85 -4.89 -2.35
N ASP A 162 -12.45 -3.66 -2.67
CA ASP A 162 -11.37 -3.36 -3.60
C ASP A 162 -10.75 -1.98 -3.32
N ALA A 163 -9.60 -1.69 -3.95
CA ALA A 163 -8.88 -0.44 -3.78
C ALA A 163 -9.68 0.80 -4.23
N LEU A 164 -10.48 0.68 -5.29
CA LEU A 164 -11.28 1.80 -5.81
C LEU A 164 -12.39 2.19 -4.83
N THR A 165 -13.09 1.20 -4.28
CA THR A 165 -14.10 1.38 -3.24
C THR A 165 -13.47 1.93 -1.98
N ALA A 166 -12.30 1.42 -1.57
CA ALA A 166 -11.56 1.92 -0.41
C ALA A 166 -11.27 3.44 -0.51
N VAL A 167 -10.75 3.89 -1.66
CA VAL A 167 -10.42 5.31 -1.85
C VAL A 167 -11.67 6.17 -2.00
N ARG A 168 -12.70 5.74 -2.76
CA ARG A 168 -13.97 6.46 -2.85
C ARG A 168 -14.60 6.65 -1.49
N ASP A 169 -14.72 5.58 -0.73
CA ASP A 169 -15.29 5.62 0.60
C ASP A 169 -14.50 6.50 1.56
N ALA A 170 -13.17 6.51 1.49
CA ALA A 170 -12.35 7.32 2.36
C ALA A 170 -12.39 8.82 2.01
N LEU A 171 -12.51 9.16 0.72
CA LEU A 171 -12.56 10.53 0.23
C LEU A 171 -13.97 11.14 0.34
N ASP A 172 -15.02 10.32 0.19
CA ASP A 172 -16.43 10.72 0.33
C ASP A 172 -16.94 10.65 1.78
N ALA A 173 -16.27 9.89 2.65
CA ALA A 173 -16.71 9.70 4.03
C ALA A 173 -16.85 11.04 4.76
N ARG A 174 -18.04 11.25 5.33
CA ARG A 174 -18.22 12.15 6.47
C ARG A 174 -17.28 11.70 7.60
N PRO A 175 -16.81 12.60 8.48
CA PRO A 175 -16.00 12.22 9.64
C PRO A 175 -16.64 11.03 10.39
N GLY A 176 -15.90 9.92 10.56
CA GLY A 176 -16.32 8.79 11.42
C GLY A 176 -16.59 7.43 10.76
N LYS A 177 -16.65 7.31 9.41
CA LYS A 177 -16.85 5.99 8.75
C LYS A 177 -15.73 4.99 9.07
N TRP A 178 -14.49 5.47 9.12
CA TRP A 178 -13.30 4.68 9.43
C TRP A 178 -12.61 5.31 10.66
N PRO A 179 -12.84 4.78 11.87
CA PRO A 179 -12.15 5.27 13.06
C PRO A 179 -10.64 4.99 12.94
N ARG A 180 -9.82 5.90 13.48
CA ARG A 180 -8.36 5.73 13.55
C ARG A 180 -7.97 4.52 14.39
#